data_AF-A0A7W0WG91-F1
#
_entry.id   AF-A0A7W0WG91-F1
#
_cell.length_a   1.000
_cell.length_b   1.000
_cell.length_c   1.000
_cell.angle_alpha   90.00
_cell.angle_beta   90.00
_cell.angle_gamma   90.00
#
_symmetry.space_group_name_H-M   'P 1'
#
loop_
_entity.id
_entity.type
_entity.pdbx_description
1 polymer ?
#
loop_
_entity_poly.entity_id
_entity_poly.type
_entity_poly.pdbx_seq_one_letter_code
_entity_poly.pdbx_strand_id
1 'polypeptide(L)'
;GMDADFYDFAAGMVVPARSMARGLVEELRPVARDLGCEEELGSVLEIVELGTGAELQRAAHKRSGSLKGVMDYLIEGTVPDQARR
;
A
#
# COMPACT_ATOMS: atom_id res chain seq x y z
N GLY A 1 -5.16 9.80 -0.54
CA GLY A 1 -5.38 8.34 -0.70
C GLY A 1 -5.00 7.95 -2.11
N MET A 2 -5.05 6.66 -2.47
CA MET A 2 -4.62 6.22 -3.81
C MET A 2 -5.59 6.62 -4.95
N ASP A 3 -6.77 7.14 -4.62
CA ASP A 3 -7.72 7.66 -5.61
C ASP A 3 -7.64 9.18 -5.77
N ALA A 4 -6.59 9.82 -5.21
CA ALA A 4 -6.36 11.26 -5.36
C ALA A 4 -5.56 11.58 -6.62
N ASP A 5 -5.60 12.84 -7.01
CA ASP A 5 -4.70 13.43 -7.98
C ASP A 5 -3.66 14.31 -7.28
N PHE A 6 -2.42 14.27 -7.73
CA PHE A 6 -1.30 15.07 -7.22
C PHE A 6 -0.69 15.92 -8.32
N TYR A 7 -0.11 17.06 -7.95
CA TYR A 7 0.66 17.87 -8.89
C TYR A 7 2.10 17.36 -8.94
N ASP A 8 2.54 16.91 -10.12
CA ASP A 8 3.94 16.57 -10.39
C ASP A 8 4.67 17.85 -10.82
N PHE A 9 5.60 18.29 -9.97
CA PHE A 9 6.38 19.50 -10.23
C PHE A 9 7.40 19.34 -11.36
N ALA A 10 7.92 18.14 -11.59
CA ALA A 10 8.89 17.88 -12.65
C ALA A 10 8.19 17.83 -14.02
N ALA A 11 7.01 17.21 -14.08
CA ALA A 11 6.20 17.16 -15.30
C ALA A 11 5.34 18.43 -15.53
N GLY A 12 5.14 19.24 -14.48
CA GLY A 12 4.33 20.45 -14.52
C GLY A 12 2.83 20.20 -14.69
N MET A 13 2.35 19.00 -14.33
CA MET A 13 0.97 18.57 -14.56
C MET A 13 0.39 17.78 -13.39
N VAL A 14 -0.94 17.70 -13.33
CA VAL A 14 -1.65 16.85 -12.39
C VAL A 14 -1.61 15.40 -12.87
N VAL A 15 -1.25 14.47 -12.00
CA VAL A 15 -1.16 13.03 -12.25
C VAL A 15 -1.88 12.24 -11.16
N PRO A 16 -2.44 11.05 -11.46
CA PRO A 16 -3.04 10.19 -10.45
C PRO A 16 -2.01 9.75 -9.40
N ALA A 17 -2.44 9.64 -8.14
CA ALA A 17 -1.59 9.20 -7.02
C ALA A 17 -0.92 7.84 -7.29
N ARG A 18 -1.64 6.91 -7.92
CA ARG A 18 -1.11 5.59 -8.31
C ARG A 18 0.03 5.71 -9.32
N SER A 19 -0.10 6.61 -10.30
CA SER A 19 0.95 6.84 -11.30
C SER A 19 2.18 7.47 -10.66
N MET A 20 1.98 8.47 -9.79
CA MET A 20 3.08 9.11 -9.04
C MET A 20 3.81 8.10 -8.13
N ALA A 21 3.09 7.24 -7.42
CA ALA A 21 3.68 6.22 -6.57
C ALA A 21 4.55 5.22 -7.37
N ARG A 22 4.07 4.76 -8.54
CA ARG A 22 4.86 3.91 -9.44
C ARG A 22 6.12 4.63 -9.92
N GLY A 23 6.00 5.90 -10.30
CA GLY A 23 7.14 6.72 -10.70
C GLY A 23 8.21 6.81 -9.60
N LEU A 24 7.78 7.06 -8.36
CA LEU A 24 8.70 7.12 -7.20
C LEU A 24 9.41 5.79 -6.94
N VAL A 25 8.73 4.65 -7.10
CA VAL A 25 9.36 3.33 -6.96
C VAL A 25 10.45 3.12 -8.01
N GLU A 26 10.21 3.51 -9.25
CA GLU A 26 11.22 3.43 -10.32
C GLU A 26 12.42 4.36 -10.04
N GLU A 27 12.14 5.59 -9.59
CA GLU A 27 13.15 6.60 -9.28
C GLU A 27 14.07 6.15 -8.12
N LEU A 28 13.48 5.58 -7.06
CA LEU A 28 14.20 5.17 -5.86
C LEU A 28 14.88 3.80 -5.98
N ARG A 29 14.59 3.02 -7.04
CA ARG A 29 15.13 1.66 -7.21
C ARG A 29 16.66 1.57 -7.11
N PRO A 30 17.47 2.46 -7.73
CA PRO A 30 18.92 2.41 -7.58
C PRO A 30 19.38 2.60 -6.13
N VAL A 31 18.75 3.54 -5.41
CA VAL A 31 19.07 3.82 -4.00
C VAL A 31 18.66 2.65 -3.11
N ALA A 32 17.49 2.07 -3.34
CA ALA A 32 17.03 0.90 -2.60
C ALA A 32 17.93 -0.32 -2.85
N ARG A 33 18.45 -0.48 -4.06
CA ARG A 33 19.44 -1.52 -4.36
C ARG A 33 20.73 -1.34 -3.57
N ASP A 34 21.27 -0.12 -3.54
CA ASP A 34 22.49 0.19 -2.80
C ASP A 34 22.32 -0.05 -1.29
N LEU A 35 21.11 0.15 -0.77
CA LEU A 35 20.74 -0.09 0.63
C LEU A 35 20.30 -1.54 0.91
N GLY A 36 20.16 -2.39 -0.12
CA GLY A 36 19.71 -3.76 0.01
C GLY A 36 18.22 -3.93 0.36
N CYS A 37 17.37 -2.96 0.00
CA CYS A 37 15.93 -2.94 0.31
C CYS A 37 15.02 -2.79 -0.94
N GLU A 38 15.48 -3.30 -2.10
CA GLU A 38 14.75 -3.21 -3.37
C GLU A 38 13.40 -3.96 -3.33
N GLU A 39 13.32 -5.06 -2.56
CA GLU A 39 12.10 -5.86 -2.37
C GLU A 39 11.06 -5.12 -1.52
N GLU A 40 11.48 -4.50 -0.43
CA GLU A 40 10.63 -3.71 0.45
C GLU A 40 10.08 -2.48 -0.26
N LEU A 41 10.90 -1.81 -1.09
CA LEU A 41 10.41 -0.72 -1.95
C LEU A 41 9.36 -1.24 -2.94
N GLY A 42 9.56 -2.44 -3.50
CA GLY A 42 8.61 -3.10 -4.39
C GLY A 42 7.23 -3.33 -3.77
N SER A 43 7.15 -3.51 -2.46
CA SER A 43 5.88 -3.71 -1.73
C SER A 43 4.92 -2.51 -1.85
N VAL A 44 5.40 -1.31 -2.20
CA VAL A 44 4.55 -0.16 -2.52
C VAL A 44 3.65 -0.44 -3.73
N LEU A 45 4.13 -1.21 -4.70
CA LEU A 45 3.35 -1.59 -5.89
C LEU A 45 2.17 -2.49 -5.50
N GLU A 46 2.31 -3.33 -4.47
CA GLU A 46 1.20 -4.13 -3.96
C GLU A 46 0.10 -3.24 -3.37
N ILE A 47 0.45 -2.17 -2.65
CA ILE A 47 -0.52 -1.18 -2.14
C ILE A 47 -1.24 -0.50 -3.31
N VAL A 48 -0.51 -0.22 -4.40
CA VAL A 48 -1.08 0.40 -5.61
C VAL A 48 -2.04 -0.56 -6.33
N GLU A 49 -1.84 -1.88 -6.29
CA GLU A 49 -2.73 -2.85 -6.91
C GLU A 49 -3.90 -3.26 -5.99
N LEU A 50 -3.60 -3.66 -4.76
CA LEU A 50 -4.55 -4.26 -3.81
C LEU A 50 -5.39 -3.22 -3.06
N GLY A 51 -4.91 -1.98 -3.01
CA GLY A 51 -5.54 -0.89 -2.28
C GLY A 51 -4.91 -0.64 -0.91
N THR A 52 -5.29 0.50 -0.34
CA THR A 52 -4.73 0.96 0.94
C THR A 52 -5.26 0.15 2.12
N GLY A 53 -4.53 0.14 3.24
CA GLY A 53 -5.03 -0.46 4.49
C GLY A 53 -6.39 0.08 4.91
N ALA A 54 -6.68 1.36 4.66
CA ALA A 54 -7.97 1.96 4.93
C ALA A 54 -9.09 1.42 4.02
N GLU A 55 -8.81 1.19 2.72
CA GLU A 55 -9.75 0.53 1.80
C GLU A 55 -10.06 -0.90 2.24
N LEU A 56 -9.03 -1.66 2.58
CA LEU A 56 -9.16 -3.04 3.01
C LEU A 56 -9.92 -3.16 4.34
N GLN A 57 -9.64 -2.28 5.31
CA GLN A 57 -10.39 -2.23 6.58
C GLN A 57 -11.85 -1.79 6.38
N ARG A 58 -12.13 -0.83 5.50
CA ARG A 58 -13.51 -0.46 5.14
C ARG A 58 -14.24 -1.64 4.48
N ALA A 59 -13.55 -2.39 3.62
CA ALA A 59 -14.11 -3.58 2.99
C ALA A 59 -14.37 -4.69 4.03
N ALA A 60 -13.47 -4.89 5.00
CA ALA A 60 -13.68 -5.81 6.13
C ALA A 60 -14.90 -5.41 6.95
N HIS A 61 -15.04 -4.13 7.31
CA HIS A 61 -16.21 -3.60 8.01
C HIS A 61 -17.50 -3.82 7.21
N LYS A 62 -17.48 -3.55 5.90
CA LYS A 62 -18.65 -3.74 5.03
C LYS A 62 -19.08 -5.21 4.94
N ARG A 63 -18.13 -6.15 4.96
CA ARG A 63 -18.42 -7.59 4.96
C ARG A 63 -18.91 -8.11 6.30
N SER A 64 -18.30 -7.67 7.41
CA SER A 64 -18.59 -8.17 8.76
C SER A 64 -19.73 -7.44 9.46
N GLY A 65 -20.06 -6.22 9.01
CA GLY A 65 -21.00 -5.31 9.67
C GLY A 65 -20.52 -4.80 11.04
N SER A 66 -19.24 -4.98 11.41
CA SER A 66 -18.77 -4.64 12.76
C SER A 66 -17.28 -4.30 12.84
N LEU A 67 -16.92 -3.50 13.84
CA LEU A 67 -15.53 -3.23 14.19
C LEU A 67 -14.77 -4.48 14.66
N LYS A 68 -15.46 -5.43 15.29
CA LYS A 68 -14.85 -6.73 15.64
C LYS A 68 -14.33 -7.43 14.38
N GLY A 69 -15.09 -7.46 13.29
CA GLY A 69 -14.62 -8.07 12.05
C GLY A 69 -13.45 -7.33 11.38
N VAL A 70 -13.30 -6.01 11.61
CA VAL A 70 -12.08 -5.29 11.21
C VAL A 70 -10.89 -5.76 12.04
N MET A 71 -11.09 -6.02 13.33
CA MET A 71 -10.05 -6.55 14.19
C MET A 71 -9.65 -7.98 13.85
N ASP A 72 -10.63 -8.84 13.57
CA ASP A 72 -10.37 -10.20 13.10
C ASP A 72 -9.51 -10.19 11.82
N TYR A 73 -9.84 -9.31 10.85
CA TYR A 73 -9.04 -9.09 9.63
C TYR A 73 -7.61 -8.62 9.93
N LEU A 74 -7.43 -7.67 10.84
CA LEU A 74 -6.10 -7.14 11.18
C LEU A 74 -5.23 -8.18 11.91
N ILE A 75 -5.82 -8.95 12.82
CA ILE A 75 -5.14 -10.06 13.52
C ILE A 75 -4.70 -11.10 12.50
N GLU A 76 -5.57 -11.49 11.58
CA GLU A 76 -5.23 -12.43 10.50
C GLU A 76 -4.13 -11.91 9.58
N GLY A 77 -4.05 -10.59 9.36
CA GLY A 77 -3.01 -9.98 8.52
C GLY A 77 -1.66 -9.73 9.22
N THR A 78 -1.56 -9.86 10.55
CA THR A 78 -0.37 -9.40 11.30
C THR A 78 0.18 -10.38 12.32
N VAL A 79 -0.61 -11.36 12.77
CA VAL A 79 -0.10 -12.41 13.66
C VAL A 79 0.91 -13.27 12.89
N PRO A 80 2.17 -13.35 13.34
CA PRO A 80 3.20 -14.14 12.69
C PRO A 80 2.77 -15.60 12.55
N ASP A 81 3.14 -16.24 11.44
CA ASP A 81 2.75 -17.61 11.10
C ASP A 81 3.15 -18.64 12.19
N GLN A 82 4.16 -18.32 13.00
CA GLN A 82 4.63 -19.12 14.13
C GLN A 82 3.66 -19.19 15.32
N ALA A 83 2.70 -18.27 15.42
CA ALA A 83 1.69 -18.24 16.48
C ALA A 83 0.37 -18.94 16.10
N ARG A 84 0.31 -19.57 14.90
CA ARG A 84 -0.86 -20.33 14.41
C ARG A 84 -0.74 -21.85 14.62
N ARG A 85 0.30 -22.31 15.32
CA ARG A 85 0.49 -23.72 15.69
C ARG A 85 0.04 -24.01 17.11
#